data_AF-A0A9E5I685-F1
#
_entry.id   AF-A0A9E5I685-F1
#
_cell.length_a   1.000
_cell.length_b   1.000
_cell.length_c   1.000
_cell.angle_alpha   90.00
_cell.angle_beta   90.00
_cell.angle_gamma   90.00
#
_symmetry.space_group_name_H-M   'P 1'
#
loop_
_entity.id
_entity.type
_entity.pdbx_description
1 polymer ?
#
loop_
_entity_poly.entity_id
_entity_poly.type
_entity_poly.pdbx_seq_one_letter_code
_entity_poly.pdbx_strand_id
1 'polypeptide(L)'
;MKPEHFSRHEQYLKTAKQIELAHRSYLEAMRAIEDEKDDATIYAHIKKANAAIESAFPEKFNPPARPPSIKANEEKKSKNLLLILGVA
;
A
#
# COMPACT_ATOMS: atom_id res chain seq x y z
N MET A 1 14.45 -22.20 -8.62
CA MET A 1 13.73 -21.12 -7.92
C MET A 1 12.66 -21.75 -7.03
N LYS A 2 12.48 -21.29 -5.78
CA LYS A 2 11.38 -21.76 -4.90
C LYS A 2 10.05 -21.08 -5.30
N PRO A 3 8.88 -21.71 -5.09
CA PRO A 3 7.56 -21.16 -5.46
C PRO A 3 7.30 -19.74 -4.93
N GLU A 4 7.77 -19.44 -3.72
CA GLU A 4 7.66 -18.12 -3.08
C GLU A 4 8.41 -16.99 -3.83
N HIS A 5 9.40 -17.32 -4.66
CA HIS A 5 10.10 -16.34 -5.49
C HIS A 5 9.31 -15.99 -6.75
N PHE A 6 8.52 -16.93 -7.29
CA PHE A 6 7.65 -16.65 -8.44
C PHE A 6 6.52 -15.69 -8.05
N SER A 7 5.90 -15.89 -6.89
CA SER A 7 4.85 -15.01 -6.37
C SER A 7 5.35 -13.57 -6.14
N ARG A 8 6.55 -13.39 -5.59
CA ARG A 8 7.14 -12.06 -5.40
C ARG A 8 7.54 -11.40 -6.72
N HIS A 9 8.08 -12.17 -7.67
CA HIS A 9 8.44 -11.65 -8.98
C HIS A 9 7.20 -11.16 -9.75
N GLU A 10 6.13 -11.94 -9.77
CA GLU A 10 4.84 -11.54 -10.36
C GLU A 10 4.28 -10.28 -9.70
N GLN A 11 4.38 -10.19 -8.37
CA GLN A 11 3.96 -9.00 -7.63
C GLN A 11 4.77 -7.76 -8.06
N TYR A 12 6.10 -7.85 -8.13
CA TYR A 12 6.92 -6.73 -8.58
C TYR A 12 6.61 -6.32 -10.02
N LEU A 13 6.39 -7.28 -10.91
CA LEU A 13 6.02 -7.01 -12.30
C LEU A 13 4.66 -6.33 -12.40
N LYS A 14 3.68 -6.76 -11.59
CA LYS A 14 2.37 -6.10 -11.49
C LYS A 14 2.50 -4.68 -10.97
N THR A 15 3.27 -4.46 -9.91
CA THR A 15 3.54 -3.13 -9.36
C THR A 15 4.21 -2.22 -10.38
N ALA A 16 5.23 -2.71 -11.10
CA ALA A 16 5.92 -1.95 -12.14
C ALA A 16 4.97 -1.49 -13.25
N LYS A 17 4.07 -2.37 -13.72
CA LYS A 17 3.03 -2.01 -14.72
C LYS A 17 2.08 -0.92 -14.22
N GLN A 18 1.70 -0.96 -12.94
CA GLN A 18 0.83 0.07 -12.37
C GLN A 18 1.55 1.42 -12.25
N ILE A 19 2.83 1.43 -11.89
CA ILE A 19 3.65 2.64 -11.86
C ILE A 19 3.81 3.22 -13.29
N GLU A 20 4.05 2.37 -14.29
CA GLU A 20 4.13 2.80 -15.69
C GLU A 20 2.82 3.44 -16.16
N LEU A 21 1.68 2.82 -15.84
CA LEU A 21 0.36 3.35 -16.16
C LEU A 21 0.14 4.72 -15.50
N ALA A 22 0.49 4.86 -14.22
CA ALA A 22 0.39 6.11 -13.50
C ALA A 22 1.24 7.22 -14.15
N HIS A 23 2.50 6.90 -14.45
CA HIS A 23 3.42 7.81 -15.13
C HIS A 23 2.84 8.30 -16.46
N ARG A 24 2.31 7.39 -17.29
CA ARG A 24 1.70 7.76 -18.57
C ARG A 24 0.52 8.71 -18.40
N SER A 25 -0.34 8.45 -17.42
CA SER A 25 -1.48 9.34 -17.15
C SER A 25 -1.08 10.69 -16.59
N TYR A 26 0.00 10.80 -15.80
CA TYR A 26 0.56 12.12 -15.45
C TYR A 26 1.14 12.86 -16.66
N LEU A 27 1.82 12.17 -17.58
CA LEU A 27 2.28 12.79 -18.83
C LEU A 27 1.09 13.32 -19.66
N GLU A 28 0.00 12.56 -19.74
CA GLU A 28 -1.23 13.01 -20.41
C GLU A 28 -1.85 14.23 -19.72
N ALA A 29 -1.86 14.27 -18.37
CA ALA A 29 -2.32 15.43 -17.63
C ALA A 29 -1.47 16.68 -17.92
N MET A 30 -0.14 16.53 -17.96
CA MET A 30 0.76 17.65 -18.31
C MET A 30 0.52 18.14 -19.73
N ARG A 31 0.36 17.23 -20.70
CA ARG A 31 0.00 17.61 -22.08
C ARG A 31 -1.35 18.33 -22.15
N ALA A 32 -2.35 17.87 -21.40
CA ALA A 32 -3.65 18.53 -21.35
C ALA A 32 -3.54 19.96 -20.78
N ILE A 33 -2.63 20.20 -19.83
CA ILE A 33 -2.31 21.55 -19.33
C ILE A 33 -1.64 22.39 -20.43
N GLU A 34 -0.64 21.83 -21.11
CA GLU A 34 0.07 22.51 -22.22
C GLU A 34 -0.85 22.87 -23.39
N ASP A 35 -1.83 22.01 -23.68
CA ASP A 35 -2.84 22.18 -24.73
C ASP A 35 -4.04 23.06 -24.31
N GLU A 36 -3.98 23.69 -23.13
CA GLU A 36 -5.04 24.53 -22.54
C GLU A 36 -6.42 23.83 -22.53
N LYS A 37 -6.44 22.52 -22.25
CA LYS A 37 -7.68 21.77 -22.06
C LYS A 37 -8.40 22.21 -20.80
N ASP A 38 -9.68 21.85 -20.71
CA ASP A 38 -10.49 22.12 -19.53
C ASP A 38 -10.00 21.34 -18.30
N ASP A 39 -10.26 21.91 -17.12
CA ASP A 39 -9.86 21.33 -15.84
C ASP A 39 -10.44 19.93 -15.60
N ALA A 40 -11.62 19.60 -16.16
CA ALA A 40 -12.21 18.28 -15.98
C ALA A 40 -11.40 17.21 -16.72
N THR A 41 -10.92 17.53 -17.92
CA THR A 41 -10.00 16.67 -18.69
C THR A 41 -8.69 16.47 -17.95
N ILE A 42 -8.06 17.54 -17.45
CA ILE A 42 -6.80 17.46 -16.68
C ILE A 42 -7.00 16.60 -15.42
N TYR A 43 -8.07 16.86 -14.67
CA TYR A 43 -8.41 16.13 -13.46
C TYR A 43 -8.69 14.64 -13.72
N ALA A 44 -9.31 14.31 -14.85
CA ALA A 44 -9.56 12.92 -15.22
C ALA A 44 -8.25 12.12 -15.38
N HIS A 45 -7.23 12.71 -16.03
CA HIS A 45 -5.92 12.07 -16.16
C HIS A 45 -5.20 11.94 -14.82
N ILE A 46 -5.23 12.98 -13.97
CA ILE A 46 -4.65 12.94 -12.61
C ILE A 46 -5.34 11.87 -11.76
N LYS A 47 -6.67 11.80 -11.79
CA LYS A 47 -7.44 10.81 -11.04
C LYS A 47 -7.08 9.38 -11.48
N LYS A 48 -6.92 9.15 -12.78
CA LYS A 48 -6.50 7.86 -13.33
C LYS A 48 -5.07 7.50 -12.87
N ALA A 49 -4.16 8.46 -12.86
CA ALA A 49 -2.80 8.26 -12.38
C ALA A 49 -2.77 7.88 -10.89
N ASN A 50 -3.51 8.61 -10.05
CA ASN A 50 -3.60 8.35 -8.62
C ASN A 50 -4.17 6.96 -8.32
N ALA A 51 -5.24 6.55 -9.02
CA ALA A 51 -5.82 5.22 -8.86
C ALA A 51 -4.81 4.10 -9.19
N ALA A 52 -3.97 4.29 -10.22
CA ALA A 52 -2.92 3.34 -10.56
C ALA A 52 -1.83 3.28 -9.48
N ILE A 53 -1.43 4.41 -8.89
CA ILE A 53 -0.49 4.45 -7.75
C ILE A 53 -1.07 3.75 -6.52
N GLU A 54 -2.33 4.02 -6.18
CA GLU A 54 -3.02 3.37 -5.07
C GLU A 54 -3.06 1.85 -5.26
N SER A 55 -3.33 1.39 -6.49
CA SER A 55 -3.27 -0.04 -6.83
C SER A 55 -1.85 -0.62 -6.82
N ALA A 56 -0.82 0.18 -7.02
CA ALA A 56 0.57 -0.27 -7.01
C ALA A 56 1.07 -0.54 -5.57
N PHE A 57 0.55 0.22 -4.60
CA PHE A 57 0.96 0.20 -3.19
C PHE A 57 -0.24 0.09 -2.23
N PRO A 58 -1.05 -0.98 -2.33
CA PRO A 58 -2.27 -1.10 -1.53
C PRO A 58 -2.01 -1.02 -0.03
N GLU A 59 -0.86 -1.49 0.45
CA GLU A 59 -0.47 -1.42 1.86
C GLU A 59 -0.29 0.01 2.40
N LYS A 60 -0.05 0.99 1.52
CA LYS A 60 0.13 2.40 1.90
C LYS A 60 -1.19 3.16 1.97
N PHE A 61 -2.15 2.79 1.13
CA PHE A 61 -3.41 3.52 0.97
C PHE A 61 -4.60 2.82 1.66
N ASN A 62 -4.56 1.50 1.78
CA ASN A 62 -5.53 0.69 2.50
C ASN A 62 -4.79 -0.21 3.51
N PRO A 63 -4.27 0.36 4.60
CA PRO A 63 -3.63 -0.44 5.63
C PRO A 63 -4.64 -1.47 6.15
N PRO A 64 -4.23 -2.73 6.38
CA PRO A 64 -5.13 -3.73 6.96
C PRO A 64 -5.69 -3.18 8.28
N ALA A 65 -6.99 -3.38 8.50
CA ALA A 65 -7.66 -2.94 9.71
C ALA A 65 -6.83 -3.38 10.92
N ARG A 66 -6.51 -2.42 11.80
CA ARG A 66 -5.73 -2.69 13.02
C ARG A 66 -6.41 -3.89 13.71
N PRO A 67 -5.69 -5.00 13.98
CA PRO A 67 -6.29 -6.12 14.67
C PRO A 67 -6.93 -5.61 15.95
N PRO A 68 -8.15 -6.06 16.31
CA PRO A 68 -8.84 -5.58 17.50
C PRO A 68 -7.86 -5.71 18.66
N SER A 69 -7.63 -4.61 19.38
CA SER A 69 -6.78 -4.64 20.56
C SER A 69 -7.30 -5.78 21.43
N ILE A 70 -6.43 -6.76 21.71
CA ILE A 70 -6.73 -7.74 22.74
C ILE A 70 -6.97 -6.88 23.98
N LYS A 71 -8.22 -6.74 24.40
CA LYS A 71 -8.55 -6.20 25.71
C LYS A 71 -7.73 -7.07 26.66
N ALA A 72 -6.71 -6.50 27.27
CA ALA A 72 -5.96 -7.18 28.30
C ALA A 72 -7.00 -7.57 29.35
N ASN A 73 -7.36 -8.85 29.37
CA ASN A 73 -8.17 -9.36 30.45
C ASN A 73 -7.26 -9.29 31.67
N GLU A 74 -7.48 -8.28 32.53
CA GLU A 74 -6.63 -8.01 33.70
C GLU A 74 -6.61 -9.17 34.71
N GLU A 75 -7.38 -10.24 34.48
CA GLU A 75 -7.53 -11.35 35.41
C GLU A 75 -6.43 -12.42 35.36
N LYS A 76 -5.46 -12.36 34.43
CA LYS A 76 -4.38 -13.37 34.33
C LYS A 76 -2.96 -12.85 34.51
N LYS A 77 -2.78 -11.63 35.03
CA LYS A 77 -1.44 -11.04 35.29
C LYS A 77 -0.73 -11.58 36.54
N SER A 78 -1.35 -12.44 37.36
CA SER A 78 -0.77 -12.78 38.67
C SER A 78 -0.02 -14.11 38.78
N LYS A 79 0.16 -14.89 37.70
CA LYS A 79 0.80 -16.23 37.85
C LYS A 79 2.04 -16.52 36.99
N ASN A 80 2.37 -15.69 36.00
CA ASN A 80 3.56 -15.91 35.17
C ASN A 80 4.68 -14.86 35.35
N LEU A 81 4.54 -13.91 36.28
CA LEU A 81 5.58 -12.89 36.53
C LEU A 81 6.69 -13.34 37.51
N LEU A 82 6.71 -14.63 37.89
CA LEU A 82 7.68 -15.17 38.86
C LEU A 82 8.81 -16.00 38.24
N LEU A 83 8.92 -16.09 36.91
CA LEU A 83 9.94 -16.91 36.25
C LEU A 83 11.04 -16.14 35.50
N ILE A 84 11.18 -14.83 35.69
CA ILE A 84 12.21 -14.02 34.99
C ILE A 84 13.00 -13.10 35.95
N LEU A 85 13.26 -13.52 37.18
CA LEU A 85 14.23 -12.85 38.06
C LEU A 85 15.14 -13.85 38.80
N GLY A 86 15.44 -14.99 38.15
CA GLY A 86 16.23 -16.06 38.75
C GLY A 86 17.21 -16.73 37.79
N VAL A 87 17.76 -16.02 36.81
CA VAL A 87 18.99 -16.45 36.12
C VAL A 87 19.76 -15.20 35.65
N ALA A 88 20.98 -15.08 36.16
CA ALA A 88 22.06 -14.13 35.84
C ALA A 88 21.98 -12.73 36.49
#